data_AF-A0A1Y0GZT4-F1
#
_entry.id   AF-A0A1Y0GZT4-F1
#
_cell.length_a   1.000
_cell.length_b   1.000
_cell.length_c   1.000
_cell.angle_alpha   90.00
_cell.angle_beta   90.00
_cell.angle_gamma   90.00
#
_symmetry.space_group_name_H-M   'P 1'
#
loop_
_entity.id
_entity.type
_entity.pdbx_description
1 polymer ?
#
loop_
_entity_poly.entity_id
_entity_poly.type
_entity_poly.pdbx_seq_one_letter_code
_entity_poly.pdbx_strand_id
1 'polypeptide(L)'
;MTRPERILWSYLKEFRKSGIVFRRQHTIPPYIVDFACSSCRLVIELDGNSHTDQEDKDERRSAFLESQGWTVQRFTYDDIFRHALQISNGLFETCIAILASQNQESVPPPPPGEDLEGGVLLEPQSQDFVPPPPPGEDLGGGKLPEPESLGFAPPPPLGEDSRRGKIQKLSDLLDHPALAKIKLLTTNNKFENQIYIVGGAIRDALLNRPQKNDFDLVTEQDAIKLAEFLHKADPKSIPSPQIYARFGTAMLHIAGVNIELITARRESYSPDSRKPNIEPATLADDALRRDFTINTLLVNLHSQELLDPIGVALDDLHNQIIRTPLDPHQTFSDDPLRMLRAVRFKHQLGFTFLETFENPIKGNTSPPPLGRT
;
A
#
# COMPACT_ATOMS: atom_id res chain seq x y z
N MET A 1 6.65 -7.93 -14.96
CA MET A 1 6.93 -7.78 -13.52
C MET A 1 5.98 -8.64 -12.73
N THR A 2 6.52 -9.42 -11.81
CA THR A 2 5.72 -10.16 -10.83
C THR A 2 4.95 -9.20 -9.90
N ARG A 3 4.05 -9.74 -9.07
CA ARG A 3 3.26 -8.93 -8.14
C ARG A 3 4.14 -8.30 -7.05
N PRO A 4 5.02 -9.02 -6.33
CA PRO A 4 6.00 -8.43 -5.40
C PRO A 4 6.84 -7.33 -6.04
N GLU A 5 7.35 -7.54 -7.26
CA GLU A 5 8.08 -6.50 -7.99
C GLU A 5 7.24 -5.23 -8.17
N ARG A 6 5.94 -5.34 -8.49
CA ARG A 6 5.07 -4.17 -8.64
C ARG A 6 4.87 -3.44 -7.31
N ILE A 7 4.71 -4.17 -6.21
CA ILE A 7 4.61 -3.60 -4.86
C ILE A 7 5.86 -2.79 -4.55
N LEU A 8 7.03 -3.44 -4.60
CA LEU A 8 8.30 -2.78 -4.26
C LEU A 8 8.59 -1.61 -5.20
N TRP A 9 8.31 -1.75 -6.50
CA TRP A 9 8.48 -0.68 -7.46
C TRP A 9 7.61 0.56 -7.18
N SER A 10 6.41 0.40 -6.61
CA SER A 10 5.57 1.55 -6.23
C SER A 10 6.31 2.48 -5.25
N TYR A 11 7.00 1.90 -4.27
CA TYR A 11 7.81 2.61 -3.29
C TYR A 11 9.11 3.16 -3.87
N LEU A 12 9.87 2.34 -4.63
CA LEU A 12 11.16 2.75 -5.18
C LEU A 12 11.06 3.94 -6.15
N LYS A 13 9.92 4.11 -6.85
CA LYS A 13 9.69 5.29 -7.71
C LYS A 13 9.71 6.61 -6.93
N GLU A 14 9.25 6.61 -5.69
CA GLU A 14 9.15 7.80 -4.87
C GLU A 14 10.54 8.35 -4.48
N PHE A 15 11.56 7.49 -4.49
CA PHE A 15 12.94 7.87 -4.14
C PHE A 15 13.53 8.88 -5.13
N ARG A 16 12.97 8.97 -6.34
CA ARG A 16 13.38 9.92 -7.37
C ARG A 16 13.25 11.37 -6.88
N LYS A 17 12.32 11.66 -5.97
CA LYS A 17 12.15 12.98 -5.34
C LYS A 17 13.40 13.39 -4.54
N SER A 18 14.12 12.41 -4.02
CA SER A 18 15.38 12.58 -3.28
C SER A 18 16.62 12.36 -4.17
N GLY A 19 16.45 12.35 -5.50
CA GLY A 19 17.55 12.16 -6.46
C GLY A 19 18.03 10.71 -6.63
N ILE A 20 17.45 9.74 -5.92
CA ILE A 20 17.82 8.32 -6.00
C ILE A 20 16.93 7.64 -7.04
N VAL A 21 17.53 7.04 -8.08
CA VAL A 21 16.78 6.50 -9.22
C VAL A 21 17.06 5.02 -9.39
N PHE A 22 16.03 4.22 -9.11
CA PHE A 22 16.04 2.79 -9.42
C PHE A 22 15.61 2.52 -10.87
N ARG A 23 16.22 1.50 -11.46
CA ARG A 23 15.84 0.90 -12.74
C ARG A 23 15.43 -0.55 -12.52
N ARG A 24 14.46 -1.00 -13.32
CA ARG A 24 13.98 -2.38 -13.31
C ARG A 24 14.76 -3.23 -14.32
N GLN A 25 14.86 -4.53 -14.06
CA GLN A 25 15.48 -5.52 -14.95
C GLN A 25 16.83 -5.02 -15.50
N HIS A 26 17.66 -4.51 -14.59
CA HIS A 26 18.90 -3.84 -14.96
C HIS A 26 19.95 -4.87 -15.32
N THR A 27 20.56 -4.72 -16.49
CA THR A 27 21.61 -5.64 -16.94
C THR A 27 22.96 -5.22 -16.34
N ILE A 28 23.55 -6.13 -15.55
CA ILE A 28 24.91 -6.06 -15.04
C ILE A 28 25.61 -7.33 -15.55
N PRO A 29 26.23 -7.29 -16.74
CA PRO A 29 26.71 -8.51 -17.41
C PRO A 29 27.59 -9.37 -16.50
N PRO A 30 27.36 -10.70 -16.44
CA PRO A 30 26.44 -11.49 -17.27
C PRO A 30 24.99 -11.58 -16.76
N TYR A 31 24.65 -10.89 -15.68
CA TYR A 31 23.36 -11.03 -14.99
C TYR A 31 22.36 -9.93 -15.34
N ILE A 32 21.08 -10.23 -15.13
CA ILE A 32 20.00 -9.24 -15.10
C ILE A 32 19.43 -9.28 -13.68
N VAL A 33 19.29 -8.12 -13.04
CA VAL A 33 18.80 -8.00 -11.66
C VAL A 33 17.44 -7.29 -11.65
N ASP A 34 16.58 -7.60 -10.67
CA ASP A 34 15.20 -7.09 -10.65
C ASP A 34 15.13 -5.57 -10.52
N PHE A 35 15.90 -5.01 -9.59
CA PHE A 35 16.07 -3.56 -9.44
C PHE A 35 17.52 -3.20 -9.19
N ALA A 36 17.95 -2.05 -9.73
CA ALA A 36 19.25 -1.49 -9.43
C ALA A 36 19.20 0.04 -9.38
N CYS A 37 19.91 0.62 -8.42
CA CYS A 37 20.20 2.04 -8.37
C CYS A 37 21.69 2.26 -8.65
N SER A 38 22.01 2.81 -9.82
CA SER A 38 23.41 2.97 -10.24
C SER A 38 24.17 4.02 -9.42
N SER A 39 23.48 5.05 -8.90
CA SER A 39 24.14 6.11 -8.12
C SER A 39 24.66 5.60 -6.78
N CYS A 40 23.89 4.77 -6.07
CA CYS A 40 24.33 4.16 -4.81
C CYS A 40 24.84 2.72 -4.98
N ARG A 41 25.10 2.26 -6.22
CA ARG A 41 25.51 0.89 -6.57
C ARG A 41 24.78 -0.19 -5.75
N LEU A 42 23.46 -0.07 -5.63
CA LEU A 42 22.62 -1.01 -4.89
C LEU A 42 21.79 -1.86 -5.85
N VAL A 43 21.83 -3.17 -5.68
CA VAL A 43 21.00 -4.17 -6.35
C VAL A 43 19.96 -4.71 -5.36
N ILE A 44 18.72 -4.87 -5.83
CA ILE A 44 17.66 -5.56 -5.10
C ILE A 44 17.16 -6.72 -5.95
N GLU A 45 17.14 -7.92 -5.37
CA GLU A 45 16.57 -9.12 -5.99
C GLU A 45 15.38 -9.64 -5.20
N LEU A 46 14.36 -10.10 -5.92
CA LEU A 46 13.15 -10.68 -5.33
C LEU A 46 13.10 -12.18 -5.63
N ASP A 47 13.30 -12.98 -4.58
CA ASP A 47 13.34 -14.43 -4.68
C ASP A 47 11.96 -15.03 -4.37
N GLY A 48 11.45 -15.87 -5.28
CA GLY A 48 10.27 -16.70 -5.03
C GLY A 48 10.72 -18.09 -4.59
N ASN A 49 10.46 -18.46 -3.33
CA ASN A 49 10.79 -19.74 -2.66
C ASN A 49 11.76 -20.67 -3.42
N SER A 50 13.05 -20.66 -3.05
CA SER A 50 14.08 -21.51 -3.63
C SER A 50 14.27 -22.82 -2.85
N HIS A 51 14.26 -23.93 -3.58
CA HIS A 51 14.71 -25.25 -3.11
C HIS A 51 16.25 -25.34 -3.17
N THR A 52 16.79 -26.25 -2.36
CA THR A 52 18.19 -26.47 -1.94
C THR A 52 19.29 -26.61 -3.00
N ASP A 53 19.01 -26.49 -4.30
CA ASP A 53 20.02 -26.56 -5.39
C ASP A 53 20.46 -25.17 -5.94
N GLN A 54 19.90 -24.08 -5.40
CA GLN A 54 20.17 -22.70 -5.85
C GLN A 54 21.23 -21.96 -5.03
N GLU A 55 21.55 -22.41 -3.81
CA GLU A 55 22.44 -21.72 -2.86
C GLU A 55 23.85 -21.48 -3.44
N ASP A 56 24.50 -22.51 -3.99
CA ASP A 56 25.85 -22.40 -4.59
C ASP A 56 25.92 -21.47 -5.82
N LYS A 57 24.80 -21.32 -6.55
CA LYS A 57 24.71 -20.43 -7.72
C LYS A 57 24.44 -18.98 -7.31
N ASP A 58 23.63 -18.79 -6.27
CA ASP A 58 23.31 -17.46 -5.73
C ASP A 58 24.48 -16.84 -4.97
N GLU A 59 25.29 -17.64 -4.27
CA GLU A 59 26.52 -17.15 -3.62
C GLU A 59 27.53 -16.64 -4.65
N ARG A 60 27.78 -17.41 -5.72
CA ARG A 60 28.69 -16.97 -6.81
C ARG A 60 28.20 -15.73 -7.52
N ARG A 61 26.88 -15.60 -7.69
CA ARG A 61 26.25 -14.43 -8.31
C ARG A 61 26.41 -13.19 -7.43
N SER A 62 26.12 -13.32 -6.15
CA SER A 62 26.25 -12.21 -5.19
C SER A 62 27.71 -11.77 -5.07
N ALA A 63 28.65 -12.71 -4.92
CA ALA A 63 30.08 -12.43 -4.88
C ALA A 63 30.59 -11.74 -6.16
N PHE A 64 30.08 -12.12 -7.34
CA PHE A 64 30.41 -11.44 -8.59
C PHE A 64 29.92 -9.99 -8.58
N LEU A 65 28.65 -9.74 -8.24
CA LEU A 65 28.09 -8.39 -8.19
C LEU A 65 28.84 -7.50 -7.18
N GLU A 66 29.15 -8.05 -6.00
CA GLU A 66 29.95 -7.39 -4.97
C GLU A 66 31.37 -7.08 -5.45
N SER A 67 32.02 -7.99 -6.19
CA SER A 67 33.34 -7.71 -6.79
C SER A 67 33.31 -6.56 -7.81
N GLN A 68 32.15 -6.27 -8.38
CA GLN A 68 31.92 -5.13 -9.29
C GLN A 68 31.49 -3.86 -8.54
N GLY A 69 31.57 -3.88 -7.20
CA GLY A 69 31.25 -2.77 -6.31
C GLY A 69 29.75 -2.57 -6.07
N TRP A 70 28.92 -3.59 -6.31
CA TRP A 70 27.50 -3.51 -6.00
C TRP A 70 27.20 -4.09 -4.63
N THR A 71 26.39 -3.39 -3.84
CA THR A 71 25.74 -3.99 -2.66
C THR A 71 24.50 -4.73 -3.11
N VAL A 72 24.29 -5.97 -2.66
CA VAL A 72 23.13 -6.80 -3.03
C VAL A 72 22.22 -6.99 -1.80
N GLN A 73 20.94 -6.68 -1.93
CA GLN A 73 19.92 -7.03 -0.95
C GLN A 73 18.85 -7.93 -1.57
N ARG A 74 18.46 -8.97 -0.84
CA ARG A 74 17.49 -9.96 -1.30
C ARG A 74 16.28 -9.98 -0.37
N PHE A 75 15.10 -10.09 -0.96
CA PHE A 75 13.85 -10.21 -0.23
C PHE A 75 13.03 -11.35 -0.82
N THR A 76 12.40 -12.14 0.04
CA THR A 76 11.43 -13.12 -0.42
C THR A 76 10.14 -12.44 -0.85
N TYR A 77 9.31 -13.14 -1.60
CA TYR A 77 7.99 -12.63 -1.96
C TYR A 77 7.13 -12.34 -0.72
N ASP A 78 7.22 -13.19 0.31
CA ASP A 78 6.48 -13.01 1.57
C ASP A 78 6.95 -11.76 2.32
N ASP A 79 8.26 -11.49 2.34
CA ASP A 79 8.82 -10.25 2.92
C ASP A 79 8.21 -9.01 2.25
N ILE A 80 8.12 -9.00 0.92
CA ILE A 80 7.52 -7.88 0.20
C ILE A 80 6.02 -7.77 0.48
N PHE A 81 5.29 -8.89 0.53
CA PHE A 81 3.85 -8.83 0.81
C PHE A 81 3.54 -8.33 2.22
N ARG A 82 4.36 -8.68 3.21
CA ARG A 82 4.14 -8.34 4.61
C ARG A 82 4.77 -7.02 5.03
N HIS A 83 5.93 -6.67 4.46
CA HIS A 83 6.80 -5.63 5.02
C HIS A 83 7.32 -4.64 3.98
N ALA A 84 6.65 -4.48 2.83
CA ALA A 84 7.11 -3.58 1.75
C ALA A 84 7.44 -2.15 2.22
N LEU A 85 6.68 -1.58 3.15
CA LEU A 85 6.92 -0.23 3.66
C LEU A 85 8.22 -0.16 4.49
N GLN A 86 8.42 -1.11 5.41
CA GLN A 86 9.61 -1.19 6.24
C GLN A 86 10.85 -1.47 5.38
N ILE A 87 10.72 -2.39 4.42
CA ILE A 87 11.76 -2.71 3.45
C ILE A 87 12.12 -1.47 2.64
N SER A 88 11.13 -0.75 2.11
CA SER A 88 11.34 0.53 1.43
C SER A 88 12.11 1.52 2.31
N ASN A 89 11.71 1.72 3.57
CA ASN A 89 12.41 2.66 4.46
C ASN A 89 13.86 2.23 4.71
N GLY A 90 14.10 0.95 4.98
CA GLY A 90 15.45 0.41 5.16
C GLY A 90 16.33 0.55 3.91
N LEU A 91 15.75 0.35 2.72
CA LEU A 91 16.43 0.56 1.45
C LEU A 91 16.77 2.04 1.20
N PHE A 92 15.89 2.96 1.58
CA PHE A 92 16.16 4.40 1.50
C PHE A 92 17.35 4.78 2.40
N GLU A 93 17.33 4.38 3.67
CA GLU A 93 18.44 4.62 4.60
C GLU A 93 19.75 4.01 4.08
N THR A 94 19.69 2.80 3.54
CA THR A 94 20.86 2.15 2.92
C THR A 94 21.41 3.00 1.76
N CYS A 95 20.56 3.53 0.89
CA CYS A 95 20.99 4.36 -0.23
C CYS A 95 21.67 5.65 0.26
N ILE A 96 21.10 6.30 1.27
CA ILE A 96 21.69 7.51 1.88
C ILE A 96 23.05 7.20 2.51
N ALA A 97 23.16 6.11 3.26
CA ALA A 97 24.42 5.68 3.86
C ALA A 97 25.51 5.44 2.80
N ILE A 98 25.20 4.71 1.73
CA ILE A 98 26.16 4.45 0.65
C ILE A 98 26.60 5.76 -0.04
N LEU A 99 25.65 6.64 -0.38
CA LEU A 99 25.96 7.93 -1.01
C LEU A 99 26.81 8.83 -0.11
N ALA A 100 26.58 8.80 1.21
CA ALA A 100 27.39 9.55 2.17
C ALA A 100 28.83 9.03 2.22
N SER A 101 29.03 7.70 2.23
CA SER A 101 30.37 7.10 2.20
C SER A 101 31.14 7.43 0.92
N GLN A 102 30.47 7.45 -0.23
CA GLN A 102 31.10 7.80 -1.52
C GLN A 102 31.58 9.26 -1.57
N ASN A 103 30.89 10.18 -0.89
CA ASN A 103 31.31 11.59 -0.82
C ASN A 103 32.53 11.81 0.09
N GLN A 104 32.74 10.99 1.11
CA GLN A 104 33.88 11.13 2.02
C GLN A 104 35.23 10.75 1.38
N GLU A 105 35.24 9.87 0.38
CA GLU A 105 36.44 9.49 -0.37
C GLU A 105 36.90 10.55 -1.39
N SER A 106 36.13 11.62 -1.60
CA SER A 106 36.37 12.62 -2.67
C SER A 106 37.04 13.94 -2.21
N VAL A 107 37.33 14.10 -0.91
CA VAL A 107 38.00 15.30 -0.39
C VAL A 107 39.51 15.20 -0.62
N PRO A 108 40.14 16.08 -1.43
CA PRO A 108 41.60 16.07 -1.57
C PRO A 108 42.27 16.51 -0.26
N PRO A 109 43.46 15.99 0.08
CA PRO A 109 44.19 16.44 1.26
C PRO A 109 44.50 17.95 1.17
N PRO A 110 44.50 18.69 2.29
CA PRO A 110 44.92 20.08 2.29
C PRO A 110 46.37 20.19 1.79
N PRO A 111 46.72 21.24 1.03
CA PRO A 111 48.10 21.41 0.56
C PRO A 111 49.07 21.55 1.76
N PRO A 112 50.33 21.10 1.61
CA PRO A 112 51.34 21.24 2.65
C PRO A 112 51.53 22.72 2.98
N GLY A 113 51.53 23.06 4.27
CA GLY A 113 51.61 24.43 4.76
C GLY A 113 52.84 25.17 4.23
N GLU A 114 52.61 26.38 3.72
CA GLU A 114 53.65 27.39 3.58
C GLU A 114 53.73 28.21 4.86
N ASP A 115 54.98 28.42 5.27
CA ASP A 115 55.41 29.03 6.51
C ASP A 115 54.95 30.49 6.63
N LEU A 116 54.64 30.87 7.86
CA LEU A 116 54.31 32.23 8.29
C LEU A 116 55.50 33.17 8.13
N GLU A 117 55.38 34.22 7.32
CA GLU A 117 56.00 35.53 7.61
C GLU A 117 55.19 36.70 7.01
N GLY A 118 55.00 37.75 7.81
CA GLY A 118 54.70 39.11 7.32
C GLY A 118 53.25 39.54 7.41
N GLY A 119 52.90 40.28 8.47
CA GLY A 119 51.55 40.79 8.71
C GLY A 119 51.12 41.99 7.85
N VAL A 120 49.89 42.43 8.09
CA VAL A 120 49.42 43.81 8.31
C VAL A 120 47.89 43.73 8.57
N LEU A 121 47.44 44.42 9.63
CA LEU A 121 46.02 44.65 9.94
C LEU A 121 45.34 45.43 8.82
N LEU A 122 44.10 45.09 8.45
CA LEU A 122 43.03 46.06 8.12
C LEU A 122 41.63 45.44 8.38
N GLU A 123 40.73 46.30 8.86
CA GLU A 123 39.38 46.10 9.42
C GLU A 123 38.27 45.57 8.47
N PRO A 124 37.08 45.18 8.98
CA PRO A 124 36.01 44.61 8.17
C PRO A 124 35.13 45.70 7.53
N GLN A 125 34.76 45.52 6.26
CA GLN A 125 33.68 46.28 5.64
C GLN A 125 32.60 45.35 5.07
N SER A 126 31.39 45.63 5.54
CA SER A 126 30.08 45.18 5.09
C SER A 126 29.83 45.44 3.59
N GLN A 127 29.22 44.48 2.88
CA GLN A 127 28.41 44.78 1.70
C GLN A 127 27.14 43.93 1.65
N ASP A 128 26.08 44.65 1.27
CA ASP A 128 24.68 44.36 1.42
C ASP A 128 24.12 43.31 0.45
N PHE A 129 23.16 42.54 0.95
CA PHE A 129 22.23 41.72 0.18
C PHE A 129 21.19 42.62 -0.50
N VAL A 130 21.03 42.50 -1.82
CA VAL A 130 19.89 43.07 -2.57
C VAL A 130 19.02 41.92 -3.12
N PRO A 131 17.72 41.83 -2.77
CA PRO A 131 16.79 40.88 -3.40
C PRO A 131 16.15 41.46 -4.68
N PRO A 132 15.73 40.61 -5.64
CA PRO A 132 15.09 41.05 -6.88
C PRO A 132 13.57 41.38 -6.72
N PRO A 133 12.99 42.21 -7.62
CA PRO A 133 11.61 42.70 -7.52
C PRO A 133 10.55 41.74 -8.14
N PRO A 134 9.25 41.91 -7.81
CA PRO A 134 8.17 41.03 -8.25
C PRO A 134 7.64 41.34 -9.68
N PRO A 135 6.93 40.40 -10.32
CA PRO A 135 6.47 40.53 -11.70
C PRO A 135 5.22 41.40 -11.84
N GLY A 136 5.17 42.14 -12.95
CA GLY A 136 4.11 43.08 -13.31
C GLY A 136 2.84 42.42 -13.85
N GLU A 137 1.74 43.14 -13.63
CA GLU A 137 0.40 42.93 -14.17
C GLU A 137 0.37 43.20 -15.68
N ASP A 138 -0.46 42.44 -16.41
CA ASP A 138 -1.07 42.95 -17.65
C ASP A 138 -2.53 42.49 -17.76
N LEU A 139 -3.35 43.39 -18.26
CA LEU A 139 -4.82 43.41 -18.22
C LEU A 139 -5.43 42.89 -19.52
N GLY A 140 -6.50 42.10 -19.41
CA GLY A 140 -7.74 42.33 -20.17
C GLY A 140 -8.03 41.47 -21.41
N GLY A 141 -9.12 40.69 -21.31
CA GLY A 141 -9.89 40.18 -22.44
C GLY A 141 -10.98 39.20 -22.00
N GLY A 142 -12.24 39.64 -21.94
CA GLY A 142 -13.37 38.86 -21.39
C GLY A 142 -14.45 38.42 -22.40
N LYS A 143 -15.16 37.32 -22.05
CA LYS A 143 -16.57 36.88 -22.32
C LYS A 143 -16.63 35.35 -22.22
N LEU A 144 -17.63 34.61 -21.70
CA LEU A 144 -19.02 34.79 -21.21
C LEU A 144 -19.27 33.73 -20.09
N PRO A 145 -20.30 33.86 -19.23
CA PRO A 145 -20.52 32.98 -18.08
C PRO A 145 -21.53 31.85 -18.35
N GLU A 146 -21.27 30.64 -17.85
CA GLU A 146 -22.23 29.53 -17.67
C GLU A 146 -21.72 28.53 -16.61
N PRO A 147 -22.60 27.76 -15.93
CA PRO A 147 -23.38 28.16 -14.77
C PRO A 147 -22.83 27.55 -13.46
N GLU A 148 -22.95 28.30 -12.36
CA GLU A 148 -22.77 27.76 -11.01
C GLU A 148 -23.92 26.80 -10.66
N SER A 149 -23.64 25.52 -10.35
CA SER A 149 -24.27 24.82 -9.21
C SER A 149 -23.77 23.37 -9.05
N LEU A 150 -23.13 23.15 -7.89
CA LEU A 150 -22.84 21.91 -7.14
C LEU A 150 -21.33 21.75 -6.91
N GLY A 151 -20.85 22.52 -5.93
CA GLY A 151 -19.47 22.47 -5.45
C GLY A 151 -19.10 21.09 -4.91
N PHE A 152 -18.28 20.38 -5.67
CA PHE A 152 -17.35 19.39 -5.14
C PHE A 152 -15.97 19.78 -5.67
N ALA A 153 -15.23 20.56 -4.89
CA ALA A 153 -13.83 20.82 -5.17
C ALA A 153 -13.05 19.51 -4.99
N PRO A 154 -12.21 19.09 -5.95
CA PRO A 154 -11.32 17.95 -5.75
C PRO A 154 -10.36 18.27 -4.59
N PRO A 155 -10.13 17.35 -3.64
CA PRO A 155 -9.19 17.59 -2.56
C PRO A 155 -7.77 17.75 -3.11
N PRO A 156 -6.93 18.60 -2.49
CA PRO A 156 -5.59 18.88 -2.97
C PRO A 156 -4.68 17.63 -2.94
N PRO A 157 -3.68 17.55 -3.84
CA PRO A 157 -2.75 16.41 -3.89
C PRO A 157 -1.87 16.33 -2.63
N LEU A 158 -1.56 15.10 -2.24
CA LEU A 158 -1.03 14.74 -0.92
C LEU A 158 0.48 15.04 -0.80
N GLY A 159 0.84 16.11 -0.07
CA GLY A 159 2.21 16.37 0.40
C GLY A 159 2.58 15.54 1.65
N GLU A 160 3.86 15.54 2.04
CA GLU A 160 4.41 14.74 3.17
C GLU A 160 3.70 14.93 4.52
N ASP A 161 3.10 16.11 4.77
CA ASP A 161 2.21 16.38 5.92
C ASP A 161 1.01 15.41 6.01
N SER A 162 0.61 14.85 4.86
CA SER A 162 -0.53 13.95 4.79
C SER A 162 -0.24 12.54 5.30
N ARG A 163 1.04 12.12 5.39
CA ARG A 163 1.38 10.81 5.99
C ARG A 163 1.16 10.81 7.50
N ARG A 164 1.60 11.86 8.21
CA ARG A 164 1.35 12.01 9.66
C ARG A 164 -0.15 12.13 9.97
N GLY A 165 -0.88 12.91 9.18
CA GLY A 165 -2.34 13.03 9.32
C GLY A 165 -3.12 11.73 9.06
N LYS A 166 -2.60 10.85 8.18
CA LYS A 166 -3.18 9.53 7.93
C LYS A 166 -2.92 8.53 9.07
N ILE A 167 -1.72 8.55 9.66
CA ILE A 167 -1.39 7.70 10.81
C ILE A 167 -2.28 8.04 12.01
N GLN A 168 -2.47 9.34 12.29
CA GLN A 168 -3.35 9.79 13.38
C GLN A 168 -4.80 9.30 13.19
N LYS A 169 -5.31 9.32 11.96
CA LYS A 169 -6.72 8.92 11.70
C LYS A 169 -6.95 7.43 11.72
N LEU A 170 -5.93 6.64 11.38
CA LEU A 170 -5.96 5.21 11.62
C LEU A 170 -5.90 4.90 13.12
N SER A 171 -5.19 5.72 13.92
CA SER A 171 -5.24 5.57 15.38
C SER A 171 -6.64 5.84 15.92
N ASP A 172 -7.30 6.92 15.46
CA ASP A 172 -8.67 7.25 15.88
C ASP A 172 -9.66 6.10 15.59
N LEU A 173 -9.49 5.43 14.44
CA LEU A 173 -10.25 4.23 14.09
C LEU A 173 -10.01 3.10 15.10
N LEU A 174 -8.73 2.84 15.43
CA LEU A 174 -8.28 1.77 16.32
C LEU A 174 -8.65 2.00 17.78
N ASP A 175 -8.82 3.26 18.19
CA ASP A 175 -9.21 3.66 19.54
C ASP A 175 -10.71 3.43 19.82
N HIS A 176 -11.49 2.95 18.83
CA HIS A 176 -12.89 2.62 19.02
C HIS A 176 -13.07 1.60 20.18
N PRO A 177 -14.00 1.82 21.13
CA PRO A 177 -14.14 0.99 22.33
C PRO A 177 -14.30 -0.52 22.03
N ALA A 178 -15.00 -0.86 20.95
CA ALA A 178 -15.14 -2.25 20.51
C ALA A 178 -13.80 -2.88 20.07
N LEU A 179 -12.99 -2.16 19.28
CA LEU A 179 -11.71 -2.63 18.79
C LEU A 179 -10.68 -2.70 19.91
N ALA A 180 -10.64 -1.69 20.79
CA ALA A 180 -9.81 -1.70 21.99
C ALA A 180 -10.14 -2.89 22.92
N LYS A 181 -11.43 -3.23 23.07
CA LYS A 181 -11.87 -4.40 23.83
C LYS A 181 -11.36 -5.71 23.21
N ILE A 182 -11.51 -5.88 21.89
CA ILE A 182 -11.01 -7.07 21.19
C ILE A 182 -9.50 -7.17 21.37
N LYS A 183 -8.76 -6.10 21.08
CA LYS A 183 -7.31 -6.03 21.25
C LYS A 183 -6.86 -6.47 22.64
N LEU A 184 -7.50 -5.94 23.68
CA LEU A 184 -7.19 -6.29 25.07
C LEU A 184 -7.39 -7.80 25.34
N LEU A 185 -8.51 -8.38 24.89
CA LEU A 185 -8.82 -9.78 25.10
C LEU A 185 -7.94 -10.73 24.27
N THR A 186 -7.39 -10.24 23.15
CA THR A 186 -6.54 -11.04 22.23
C THR A 186 -5.05 -10.84 22.45
N THR A 187 -4.64 -9.94 23.34
CA THR A 187 -3.24 -9.71 23.73
C THR A 187 -2.71 -10.88 24.58
N ASN A 188 -1.42 -11.23 24.42
CA ASN A 188 -0.72 -12.32 25.11
C ASN A 188 -1.34 -13.70 24.88
N ASN A 189 -1.94 -13.93 23.71
CA ASN A 189 -2.44 -15.24 23.32
C ASN A 189 -2.30 -15.49 21.83
N LYS A 190 -2.73 -16.68 21.39
CA LYS A 190 -2.57 -17.15 20.01
C LYS A 190 -3.24 -16.28 18.93
N PHE A 191 -4.14 -15.36 19.31
CA PHE A 191 -4.82 -14.44 18.39
C PHE A 191 -4.11 -13.08 18.30
N GLU A 192 -3.10 -12.83 19.11
CA GLU A 192 -2.30 -11.60 19.06
C GLU A 192 -1.63 -11.45 17.69
N ASN A 193 -1.72 -10.26 17.11
CA ASN A 193 -1.26 -9.94 15.75
C ASN A 193 -1.91 -10.77 14.61
N GLN A 194 -2.98 -11.53 14.89
CA GLN A 194 -3.67 -12.35 13.88
C GLN A 194 -4.98 -11.74 13.36
N ILE A 195 -5.29 -10.51 13.75
CA ILE A 195 -6.58 -9.85 13.49
C ILE A 195 -6.32 -8.56 12.74
N TYR A 196 -7.00 -8.40 11.61
CA TYR A 196 -6.83 -7.26 10.72
C TYR A 196 -8.17 -6.61 10.45
N ILE A 197 -8.24 -5.30 10.57
CA ILE A 197 -9.37 -4.53 10.06
C ILE A 197 -9.23 -4.50 8.54
N VAL A 198 -10.36 -4.54 7.82
CA VAL A 198 -10.36 -4.58 6.36
C VAL A 198 -11.48 -3.72 5.76
N GLY A 199 -11.32 -3.36 4.49
CA GLY A 199 -12.41 -2.87 3.66
C GLY A 199 -12.67 -1.37 3.81
N GLY A 200 -13.96 -1.01 3.82
CA GLY A 200 -14.40 0.38 3.70
C GLY A 200 -13.94 1.29 4.84
N ALA A 201 -13.82 0.76 6.06
CA ALA A 201 -13.42 1.53 7.25
C ALA A 201 -12.03 2.16 7.07
N ILE A 202 -11.06 1.39 6.57
CA ILE A 202 -9.69 1.87 6.33
C ILE A 202 -9.69 2.92 5.21
N ARG A 203 -10.34 2.63 4.09
CA ARG A 203 -10.45 3.57 2.96
C ARG A 203 -11.07 4.89 3.41
N ASP A 204 -12.19 4.82 4.13
CA ASP A 204 -12.93 6.00 4.55
C ASP A 204 -12.14 6.81 5.59
N ALA A 205 -11.38 6.14 6.48
CA ALA A 205 -10.44 6.80 7.41
C ALA A 205 -9.35 7.58 6.66
N LEU A 206 -8.71 6.93 5.68
CA LEU A 206 -7.66 7.53 4.86
C LEU A 206 -8.16 8.67 3.96
N LEU A 207 -9.46 8.69 3.63
CA LEU A 207 -10.13 9.73 2.85
C LEU A 207 -10.81 10.80 3.70
N ASN A 208 -10.64 10.78 5.03
CA ASN A 208 -11.27 11.73 5.96
C ASN A 208 -12.80 11.75 5.88
N ARG A 209 -13.40 10.58 5.62
CA ARG A 209 -14.86 10.43 5.56
C ARG A 209 -15.39 9.99 6.92
N PRO A 210 -16.68 10.26 7.21
CA PRO A 210 -17.31 9.78 8.43
C PRO A 210 -17.17 8.27 8.56
N GLN A 211 -16.70 7.81 9.71
CA GLN A 211 -16.65 6.39 10.01
C GLN A 211 -18.05 5.82 10.19
N LYS A 212 -18.22 4.59 9.75
CA LYS A 212 -19.42 3.83 10.03
C LYS A 212 -19.30 3.12 11.37
N ASN A 213 -20.45 2.81 11.97
CA ASN A 213 -20.55 2.07 13.22
C ASN A 213 -20.59 0.54 12.98
N ASP A 214 -19.79 0.07 12.03
CA ASP A 214 -19.58 -1.35 11.71
C ASP A 214 -18.11 -1.59 11.33
N PHE A 215 -17.57 -2.74 11.75
CA PHE A 215 -16.18 -3.11 11.45
C PHE A 215 -16.10 -4.54 10.91
N ASP A 216 -15.41 -4.66 9.78
CA ASP A 216 -15.03 -5.95 9.22
C ASP A 216 -13.62 -6.29 9.69
N LEU A 217 -13.48 -7.45 10.34
CA LEU A 217 -12.23 -7.99 10.83
C LEU A 217 -11.94 -9.32 10.14
N VAL A 218 -10.76 -9.46 9.57
CA VAL A 218 -10.29 -10.68 8.91
C VAL A 218 -9.14 -11.32 9.69
N THR A 219 -9.09 -12.64 9.69
CA THR A 219 -8.01 -13.43 10.29
C THR A 219 -7.70 -14.66 9.43
N GLU A 220 -6.42 -15.06 9.34
CA GLU A 220 -6.04 -16.35 8.72
C GLU A 220 -6.37 -17.55 9.63
N GLN A 221 -6.73 -17.27 10.89
CA GLN A 221 -7.23 -18.29 11.80
C GLN A 221 -8.75 -18.49 11.64
N ASP A 222 -9.29 -19.38 12.46
CA ASP A 222 -10.73 -19.66 12.49
C ASP A 222 -11.49 -18.53 13.19
N ALA A 223 -12.19 -17.70 12.41
CA ALA A 223 -12.97 -16.57 12.90
C ALA A 223 -14.10 -16.98 13.85
N ILE A 224 -14.67 -18.18 13.69
CA ILE A 224 -15.72 -18.69 14.58
C ILE A 224 -15.11 -19.00 15.95
N LYS A 225 -13.95 -19.68 15.99
CA LYS A 225 -13.24 -19.92 17.24
C LYS A 225 -12.79 -18.63 17.92
N LEU A 226 -12.37 -17.63 17.15
CA LEU A 226 -12.05 -16.31 17.69
C LEU A 226 -13.29 -15.65 18.31
N ALA A 227 -14.45 -15.70 17.62
CA ALA A 227 -15.69 -15.14 18.13
C ALA A 227 -16.16 -15.83 19.44
N GLU A 228 -16.10 -17.16 19.47
CA GLU A 228 -16.39 -17.93 20.68
C GLU A 228 -15.44 -17.62 21.83
N PHE A 229 -14.15 -17.45 21.53
CA PHE A 229 -13.13 -17.07 22.52
C PHE A 229 -13.45 -15.70 23.12
N LEU A 230 -13.75 -14.69 22.28
CA LEU A 230 -14.09 -13.34 22.73
C LEU A 230 -15.34 -13.36 23.63
N HIS A 231 -16.39 -14.07 23.24
CA HIS A 231 -17.57 -14.26 24.06
C HIS A 231 -17.24 -14.93 25.40
N LYS A 232 -16.47 -16.01 25.42
CA LYS A 232 -16.08 -16.72 26.65
C LYS A 232 -15.23 -15.86 27.58
N ALA A 233 -14.38 -15.00 27.02
CA ALA A 233 -13.50 -14.12 27.79
C ALA A 233 -14.25 -12.98 28.48
N ASP A 234 -15.31 -12.45 27.87
CA ASP A 234 -16.21 -11.47 28.50
C ASP A 234 -17.69 -11.63 28.08
N PRO A 235 -18.41 -12.62 28.64
CA PRO A 235 -19.78 -12.90 28.26
C PRO A 235 -20.77 -11.77 28.61
N LYS A 236 -20.38 -10.87 29.53
CA LYS A 236 -21.22 -9.74 29.96
C LYS A 236 -21.23 -8.62 28.93
N SER A 237 -20.07 -8.32 28.35
CA SER A 237 -19.93 -7.24 27.36
C SER A 237 -20.07 -7.72 25.92
N ILE A 238 -19.85 -9.01 25.67
CA ILE A 238 -19.85 -9.62 24.35
C ILE A 238 -20.91 -10.73 24.35
N PRO A 239 -22.12 -10.49 23.82
CA PRO A 239 -23.15 -11.52 23.69
C PRO A 239 -22.70 -12.69 22.81
N SER A 240 -23.47 -13.78 22.83
CA SER A 240 -23.15 -14.95 22.01
C SER A 240 -23.09 -14.59 20.52
N PRO A 241 -22.07 -15.07 19.79
CA PRO A 241 -21.89 -14.75 18.37
C PRO A 241 -22.99 -15.35 17.51
N GLN A 242 -23.41 -14.61 16.48
CA GLN A 242 -24.21 -15.17 15.40
C GLN A 242 -23.27 -15.79 14.37
N ILE A 243 -23.29 -17.12 14.27
CA ILE A 243 -22.36 -17.89 13.43
C ILE A 243 -22.98 -18.17 12.06
N TYR A 244 -22.23 -17.88 11.00
CA TYR A 244 -22.57 -18.22 9.62
C TYR A 244 -21.55 -19.23 9.08
N ALA A 245 -21.63 -20.47 9.56
CA ALA A 245 -20.63 -21.52 9.33
C ALA A 245 -20.28 -21.74 7.84
N ARG A 246 -21.27 -21.62 6.95
CA ARG A 246 -21.08 -21.79 5.49
C ARG A 246 -20.11 -20.77 4.88
N PHE A 247 -20.04 -19.57 5.46
CA PHE A 247 -19.21 -18.49 4.95
C PHE A 247 -17.93 -18.30 5.76
N GLY A 248 -17.76 -19.07 6.84
CA GLY A 248 -16.65 -18.88 7.77
C GLY A 248 -16.69 -17.51 8.44
N THR A 249 -17.88 -16.97 8.70
CA THR A 249 -18.04 -15.66 9.35
C THR A 249 -18.83 -15.78 10.65
N ALA A 250 -18.55 -14.87 11.58
CA ALA A 250 -19.25 -14.72 12.84
C ALA A 250 -19.50 -13.24 13.11
N MET A 251 -20.72 -12.89 13.52
CA MET A 251 -21.09 -11.53 13.88
C MET A 251 -21.12 -11.39 15.41
N LEU A 252 -20.45 -10.37 15.93
CA LEU A 252 -20.46 -9.98 17.32
C LEU A 252 -21.07 -8.58 17.48
N HIS A 253 -21.66 -8.33 18.64
CA HIS A 253 -22.12 -7.01 19.04
C HIS A 253 -21.33 -6.54 20.25
N ILE A 254 -20.49 -5.52 20.09
CA ILE A 254 -19.57 -5.06 21.15
C ILE A 254 -19.65 -3.55 21.22
N ALA A 255 -19.85 -3.01 22.42
CA ALA A 255 -19.92 -1.56 22.66
C ALA A 255 -20.90 -0.82 21.71
N GLY A 256 -22.04 -1.43 21.38
CA GLY A 256 -23.08 -0.82 20.55
C GLY A 256 -22.85 -0.90 19.04
N VAL A 257 -21.77 -1.54 18.58
CA VAL A 257 -21.47 -1.70 17.15
C VAL A 257 -21.40 -3.18 16.75
N ASN A 258 -21.63 -3.43 15.45
CA ASN A 258 -21.51 -4.75 14.87
C ASN A 258 -20.06 -4.98 14.41
N ILE A 259 -19.50 -6.12 14.78
CA ILE A 259 -18.18 -6.58 14.38
C ILE A 259 -18.36 -7.87 13.58
N GLU A 260 -18.04 -7.85 12.29
CA GLU A 260 -18.02 -9.05 11.46
C GLU A 260 -16.63 -9.65 11.46
N LEU A 261 -16.49 -10.85 12.02
CA LEU A 261 -15.27 -11.65 11.98
C LEU A 261 -15.30 -12.61 10.80
N ILE A 262 -14.26 -12.59 9.97
CA ILE A 262 -14.19 -13.30 8.70
C ILE A 262 -12.90 -14.13 8.66
N THR A 263 -13.02 -15.43 8.39
CA THR A 263 -11.86 -16.26 8.07
C THR A 263 -11.37 -15.90 6.66
N ALA A 264 -10.09 -15.59 6.53
CA ALA A 264 -9.44 -15.32 5.25
C ALA A 264 -9.64 -16.52 4.32
N ARG A 265 -10.12 -16.24 3.10
CA ARG A 265 -10.58 -17.31 2.22
C ARG A 265 -10.26 -17.04 0.77
N ARG A 266 -10.03 -18.13 0.04
CA ARG A 266 -10.04 -18.17 -1.42
C ARG A 266 -11.40 -18.66 -1.88
N GLU A 267 -11.88 -18.06 -2.96
CA GLU A 267 -13.14 -18.43 -3.58
C GLU A 267 -12.84 -19.01 -4.97
N SER A 268 -13.46 -20.14 -5.28
CA SER A 268 -13.47 -20.69 -6.64
C SER A 268 -14.90 -20.73 -7.17
N TYR A 269 -15.08 -20.29 -8.41
CA TYR A 269 -16.37 -20.19 -9.08
C TYR A 269 -16.46 -21.25 -10.17
N SER A 270 -17.62 -21.92 -10.27
CA SER A 270 -17.92 -22.82 -11.39
C SER A 270 -18.64 -22.03 -12.48
N PRO A 271 -18.42 -22.33 -13.78
CA PRO A 271 -19.20 -21.71 -14.86
C PRO A 271 -20.71 -21.85 -14.68
N ASP A 272 -21.16 -22.96 -14.06
CA ASP A 272 -22.57 -23.30 -13.90
C ASP A 272 -23.19 -22.78 -12.59
N SER A 273 -22.39 -22.19 -11.69
CA SER A 273 -22.86 -21.72 -10.38
C SER A 273 -22.12 -20.49 -9.89
N ARG A 274 -22.89 -19.44 -9.59
CA ARG A 274 -22.40 -18.19 -8.99
C ARG A 274 -22.17 -18.28 -7.47
N LYS A 275 -22.37 -19.46 -6.88
CA LYS A 275 -22.05 -19.72 -5.47
C LYS A 275 -20.61 -20.22 -5.41
N PRO A 276 -19.68 -19.49 -4.77
CA PRO A 276 -18.29 -19.93 -4.70
C PRO A 276 -18.12 -21.09 -3.72
N ASN A 277 -17.13 -21.93 -4.01
CA ASN A 277 -16.55 -22.82 -3.02
C ASN A 277 -15.51 -22.03 -2.21
N ILE A 278 -15.58 -22.17 -0.89
CA ILE A 278 -14.79 -21.40 0.07
C ILE A 278 -13.74 -22.31 0.70
N GLU A 279 -12.47 -21.89 0.65
CA GLU A 279 -11.34 -22.56 1.31
C GLU A 279 -10.56 -21.55 2.16
N PRO A 280 -10.03 -21.93 3.34
CA PRO A 280 -9.09 -21.10 4.08
C PRO A 280 -7.89 -20.70 3.22
N ALA A 281 -7.45 -19.44 3.32
CA ALA A 281 -6.37 -18.92 2.50
C ALA A 281 -5.60 -17.79 3.20
N THR A 282 -4.57 -17.27 2.54
CA THR A 282 -3.80 -16.14 3.04
C THR A 282 -4.58 -14.82 2.95
N LEU A 283 -4.16 -13.80 3.71
CA LEU A 283 -4.69 -12.44 3.58
C LEU A 283 -4.52 -11.88 2.17
N ALA A 284 -3.44 -12.24 1.48
CA ALA A 284 -3.17 -11.81 0.12
C ALA A 284 -4.15 -12.44 -0.88
N ASP A 285 -4.56 -13.70 -0.67
CA ASP A 285 -5.60 -14.38 -1.45
C ASP A 285 -6.99 -13.79 -1.17
N ASP A 286 -7.29 -13.51 0.10
CA ASP A 286 -8.54 -12.84 0.49
C ASP A 286 -8.65 -11.45 -0.14
N ALA A 287 -7.55 -10.70 -0.17
CA ALA A 287 -7.49 -9.40 -0.82
C ALA A 287 -7.73 -9.50 -2.34
N LEU A 288 -7.19 -10.53 -3.02
CA LEU A 288 -7.35 -10.71 -4.46
C LEU A 288 -8.80 -10.96 -4.88
N ARG A 289 -9.60 -11.66 -4.06
CA ARG A 289 -11.00 -11.92 -4.38
C ARG A 289 -11.93 -10.73 -4.13
N ARG A 290 -11.44 -9.59 -3.60
CA ARG A 290 -12.27 -8.40 -3.33
C ARG A 290 -12.62 -7.64 -4.62
N ASP A 291 -13.56 -6.70 -4.48
CA ASP A 291 -14.10 -5.95 -5.61
C ASP A 291 -13.11 -4.95 -6.20
N PHE A 292 -12.49 -4.12 -5.35
CA PHE A 292 -11.56 -3.07 -5.77
C PHE A 292 -10.34 -2.98 -4.88
N THR A 293 -9.20 -2.61 -5.46
CA THR A 293 -7.90 -2.43 -4.77
C THR A 293 -8.02 -1.49 -3.57
N ILE A 294 -8.74 -0.38 -3.70
CA ILE A 294 -8.97 0.56 -2.60
C ILE A 294 -9.68 -0.05 -1.37
N ASN A 295 -10.27 -1.24 -1.51
CA ASN A 295 -10.92 -1.99 -0.43
C ASN A 295 -10.10 -3.22 0.04
N THR A 296 -8.83 -3.35 -0.41
CA THR A 296 -7.93 -4.46 -0.04
C THR A 296 -6.92 -4.11 1.04
N LEU A 297 -6.90 -2.86 1.50
CA LEU A 297 -6.03 -2.44 2.59
C LEU A 297 -6.42 -3.14 3.90
N LEU A 298 -5.41 -3.47 4.70
CA LEU A 298 -5.55 -4.12 5.99
C LEU A 298 -4.82 -3.31 7.06
N VAL A 299 -5.34 -3.27 8.28
CA VAL A 299 -4.63 -2.71 9.44
C VAL A 299 -4.61 -3.75 10.53
N ASN A 300 -3.43 -4.14 11.00
CA ASN A 300 -3.30 -5.06 12.12
C ASN A 300 -3.82 -4.41 13.40
N LEU A 301 -4.73 -5.08 14.11
CA LEU A 301 -5.37 -4.54 15.31
C LEU A 301 -4.37 -4.28 16.46
N HIS A 302 -3.31 -5.09 16.55
CA HIS A 302 -2.35 -5.04 17.64
C HIS A 302 -1.18 -4.12 17.29
N SER A 303 -0.45 -4.45 16.22
CA SER A 303 0.74 -3.71 15.77
C SER A 303 0.40 -2.35 15.13
N GLN A 304 -0.86 -2.13 14.75
CA GLN A 304 -1.33 -0.94 14.03
C GLN A 304 -0.68 -0.75 12.65
N GLU A 305 -0.02 -1.79 12.15
CA GLU A 305 0.63 -1.78 10.85
C GLU A 305 -0.41 -1.78 9.73
N LEU A 306 -0.29 -0.81 8.82
CA LEU A 306 -1.07 -0.73 7.59
C LEU A 306 -0.38 -1.58 6.51
N LEU A 307 -1.11 -2.56 6.01
CA LEU A 307 -0.67 -3.48 4.96
C LEU A 307 -1.44 -3.21 3.66
N ASP A 308 -0.72 -3.27 2.55
CA ASP A 308 -1.29 -3.31 1.20
C ASP A 308 -0.87 -4.64 0.54
N PRO A 309 -1.64 -5.73 0.74
CA PRO A 309 -1.29 -7.05 0.24
C PRO A 309 -1.19 -7.09 -1.29
N ILE A 310 -1.88 -6.20 -2.00
CA ILE A 310 -1.83 -6.12 -3.48
C ILE A 310 -0.68 -5.20 -3.94
N GLY A 311 -0.34 -4.21 -3.12
CA GLY A 311 0.73 -3.22 -3.31
C GLY A 311 0.43 -2.13 -4.33
N VAL A 312 -0.85 -1.94 -4.67
CA VAL A 312 -1.33 -0.88 -5.57
C VAL A 312 -2.49 -0.10 -4.98
N ALA A 313 -3.05 -0.55 -3.85
CA ALA A 313 -4.25 0.03 -3.26
C ALA A 313 -3.98 1.44 -2.71
N LEU A 314 -2.81 1.67 -2.12
CA LEU A 314 -2.42 3.00 -1.65
C LEU A 314 -2.24 3.99 -2.80
N ASP A 315 -1.60 3.56 -3.89
CA ASP A 315 -1.44 4.34 -5.11
C ASP A 315 -2.79 4.64 -5.75
N ASP A 316 -3.69 3.66 -5.83
CA ASP A 316 -5.04 3.84 -6.35
C ASP A 316 -5.85 4.82 -5.50
N LEU A 317 -5.75 4.72 -4.18
CA LEU A 317 -6.41 5.63 -3.27
C LEU A 317 -5.87 7.06 -3.41
N HIS A 318 -4.55 7.21 -3.56
CA HIS A 318 -3.89 8.50 -3.78
C HIS A 318 -4.31 9.13 -5.11
N ASN A 319 -4.29 8.34 -6.18
CA ASN A 319 -4.58 8.80 -7.53
C ASN A 319 -6.08 8.82 -7.86
N GLN A 320 -6.93 8.49 -6.88
CA GLN A 320 -8.39 8.46 -7.02
C GLN A 320 -8.84 7.51 -8.15
N ILE A 321 -8.23 6.33 -8.20
CA ILE A 321 -8.48 5.30 -9.21
C ILE A 321 -9.29 4.15 -8.60
N ILE A 322 -10.30 3.70 -9.34
CA ILE A 322 -11.01 2.45 -9.10
C ILE A 322 -10.42 1.39 -10.03
N ARG A 323 -9.83 0.37 -9.42
CA ARG A 323 -9.18 -0.78 -10.08
C ARG A 323 -9.61 -2.08 -9.41
N THR A 324 -9.76 -3.17 -10.17
CA THR A 324 -9.98 -4.53 -9.63
C THR A 324 -8.62 -5.14 -9.23
N PRO A 325 -8.55 -5.98 -8.19
CA PRO A 325 -7.29 -6.65 -7.83
C PRO A 325 -6.82 -7.65 -8.89
N LEU A 326 -7.76 -8.32 -9.53
CA LEU A 326 -7.57 -9.26 -10.65
C LEU A 326 -8.02 -8.64 -11.97
N ASP A 327 -7.94 -9.42 -13.06
CA ASP A 327 -8.48 -9.02 -14.34
C ASP A 327 -9.97 -8.59 -14.22
N PRO A 328 -10.36 -7.43 -14.79
CA PRO A 328 -11.74 -6.94 -14.70
C PRO A 328 -12.77 -7.91 -15.29
N HIS A 329 -12.47 -8.60 -16.40
CA HIS A 329 -13.41 -9.55 -17.00
C HIS A 329 -13.66 -10.72 -16.06
N GLN A 330 -12.59 -11.28 -15.47
CA GLN A 330 -12.73 -12.34 -14.46
C GLN A 330 -13.52 -11.84 -13.26
N THR A 331 -13.15 -10.69 -12.70
CA THR A 331 -13.76 -10.13 -11.49
C THR A 331 -15.27 -9.91 -11.64
N PHE A 332 -15.72 -9.40 -12.79
CA PHE A 332 -17.14 -9.18 -13.07
C PHE A 332 -17.87 -10.47 -13.49
N SER A 333 -17.15 -11.41 -14.11
CA SER A 333 -17.67 -12.74 -14.41
C SER A 333 -17.87 -13.58 -13.15
N ASP A 334 -17.09 -13.38 -12.09
CA ASP A 334 -17.27 -14.03 -10.79
C ASP A 334 -18.47 -13.41 -10.05
N ASP A 335 -18.58 -12.08 -10.04
CA ASP A 335 -19.71 -11.35 -9.44
C ASP A 335 -20.08 -10.07 -10.24
N PRO A 336 -21.24 -10.02 -10.94
CA PRO A 336 -21.57 -8.89 -11.82
C PRO A 336 -22.05 -7.70 -11.00
N LEU A 337 -22.44 -7.90 -9.74
CA LEU A 337 -22.82 -6.80 -8.85
C LEU A 337 -21.62 -5.90 -8.57
N ARG A 338 -20.38 -6.38 -8.76
CA ARG A 338 -19.19 -5.55 -8.72
C ARG A 338 -19.20 -4.46 -9.78
N MET A 339 -19.82 -4.66 -10.94
CA MET A 339 -19.97 -3.58 -11.93
C MET A 339 -20.85 -2.45 -11.40
N LEU A 340 -22.00 -2.80 -10.78
CA LEU A 340 -22.88 -1.80 -10.15
C LEU A 340 -22.17 -1.11 -8.98
N ARG A 341 -21.40 -1.86 -8.18
CA ARG A 341 -20.57 -1.28 -7.10
C ARG A 341 -19.50 -0.35 -7.65
N ALA A 342 -18.89 -0.65 -8.80
CA ALA A 342 -17.89 0.20 -9.45
C ALA A 342 -18.49 1.57 -9.79
N VAL A 343 -19.65 1.59 -10.45
CA VAL A 343 -20.39 2.82 -10.80
C VAL A 343 -20.77 3.58 -9.53
N ARG A 344 -21.26 2.89 -8.50
CA ARG A 344 -21.60 3.50 -7.22
C ARG A 344 -20.38 4.15 -6.56
N PHE A 345 -19.25 3.46 -6.48
CA PHE A 345 -18.03 4.01 -5.87
C PHE A 345 -17.46 5.17 -6.66
N LYS A 346 -17.52 5.12 -8.00
CA LYS A 346 -17.12 6.22 -8.88
C LYS A 346 -17.84 7.50 -8.46
N HIS A 347 -19.16 7.43 -8.32
CA HIS A 347 -19.97 8.60 -7.96
C HIS A 347 -19.83 8.99 -6.48
N GLN A 348 -19.79 8.02 -5.56
CA GLN A 348 -19.71 8.29 -4.11
C GLN A 348 -18.36 8.89 -3.68
N LEU A 349 -17.27 8.47 -4.33
CA LEU A 349 -15.90 8.86 -4.00
C LEU A 349 -15.35 9.95 -4.93
N GLY A 350 -15.96 10.18 -6.10
CA GLY A 350 -15.45 11.09 -7.12
C GLY A 350 -14.24 10.55 -7.88
N PHE A 351 -14.01 9.24 -7.85
CA PHE A 351 -12.85 8.58 -8.44
C PHE A 351 -13.06 8.30 -9.94
N THR A 352 -11.98 8.00 -10.66
CA THR A 352 -12.01 7.58 -12.06
C THR A 352 -11.72 6.08 -12.19
N PHE A 353 -12.10 5.46 -13.31
CA PHE A 353 -11.70 4.07 -13.57
C PHE A 353 -10.31 4.03 -14.19
N LEU A 354 -9.51 2.99 -13.91
CA LEU A 354 -8.27 2.74 -14.65
C LEU A 354 -8.58 2.58 -16.14
N GLU A 355 -7.77 3.10 -17.07
CA GLU A 355 -8.07 3.09 -18.52
C GLU A 355 -8.48 1.71 -19.08
N THR A 356 -7.93 0.62 -18.54
CA THR A 356 -8.26 -0.76 -18.95
C THR A 356 -9.63 -1.26 -18.46
N PHE A 357 -10.37 -0.50 -17.64
CA PHE A 357 -11.74 -0.83 -17.20
C PHE A 357 -12.82 -0.59 -18.25
N GLU A 358 -12.57 0.21 -19.29
CA GLU A 358 -13.65 0.69 -20.16
C GLU A 358 -14.18 -0.36 -21.14
N ASN A 359 -13.39 -1.37 -21.50
CA ASN A 359 -13.81 -2.42 -22.44
C ASN A 359 -14.80 -3.45 -21.84
N PRO A 360 -14.61 -3.99 -20.62
CA PRO A 360 -15.57 -4.91 -20.00
C PRO A 360 -16.95 -4.29 -19.74
N ILE A 361 -17.01 -3.00 -19.38
CA ILE A 361 -18.27 -2.31 -19.09
C ILE A 361 -19.11 -2.14 -20.36
N LYS A 362 -18.48 -1.95 -21.53
CA LYS A 362 -19.16 -1.86 -22.83
C LYS A 362 -19.50 -3.24 -23.43
N GLY A 363 -18.77 -4.30 -23.06
CA GLY A 363 -18.98 -5.66 -23.58
C GLY A 363 -20.11 -6.45 -22.91
N ASN A 364 -20.40 -6.19 -21.62
CA ASN A 364 -21.38 -6.95 -20.84
C ASN A 364 -22.81 -6.38 -20.85
N THR A 365 -23.11 -5.40 -21.70
CA THR A 365 -24.46 -4.80 -21.84
C THR A 365 -25.35 -5.54 -22.84
N SER A 366 -24.91 -6.66 -23.43
CA SER A 366 -25.73 -7.43 -24.36
C SER A 366 -26.65 -8.38 -23.57
N PRO A 367 -27.99 -8.22 -23.64
CA PRO A 367 -28.90 -9.17 -23.03
C PRO A 367 -28.73 -10.55 -23.70
N PRO A 368 -28.92 -11.66 -22.97
CA PRO A 368 -28.89 -12.98 -23.57
C PRO A 368 -29.92 -13.05 -24.71
N PRO A 369 -29.62 -13.72 -25.84
CA PRO A 369 -30.58 -13.85 -26.92
C PRO A 369 -31.83 -14.53 -26.38
N LEU A 370 -32.96 -13.85 -26.52
CA LEU A 370 -34.29 -14.42 -26.28
C LEU A 370 -34.43 -15.62 -27.22
N GLY A 371 -34.22 -16.82 -26.68
CA GLY A 371 -34.55 -18.06 -27.37
C GLY A 371 -36.04 -18.01 -27.71
N ARG A 372 -36.36 -17.97 -29.00
CA ARG A 372 -37.72 -18.15 -29.49
C ARG A 372 -38.09 -19.62 -29.25
N THR A 373 -39.08 -19.85 -28.39
CA THR A 373 -39.84 -21.10 -28.31
C THR A 373 -40.64 -21.33 -29.58
#